data_AF-A0A7U9QV62-F1
#
_entry.id   AF-A0A7U9QV62-F1
#
_cell.length_a   1.000
_cell.length_b   1.000
_cell.length_c   1.000
_cell.angle_alpha   90.00
_cell.angle_beta   90.00
_cell.angle_gamma   90.00
#
_symmetry.space_group_name_H-M   'P 1'
#
loop_
_entity.id
_entity.type
_entity.pdbx_description
1 polymer ?
#
loop_
_entity_poly.entity_id
_entity_poly.type
_entity_poly.pdbx_seq_one_letter_code
_entity_poly.pdbx_strand_id
1 'polypeptide(L)'
;MDRERFTGLKSEIPNAELMVVPMEQEARAVFYREHLENIKNYSAVFAVSDYYAMDLIQFLKSVGISVPEDISVVGFDNKGK
;
A
#
# COMPACT_ATOMS: atom_id res chain seq x y z
N MET A 1 -8.74 -2.56 -14.57
CA MET A 1 -8.77 -1.57 -13.49
C MET A 1 -7.48 -1.55 -12.68
N ASP A 2 -7.20 -2.48 -11.75
CA ASP A 2 -5.98 -2.41 -10.91
C ASP A 2 -4.68 -2.45 -11.70
N ARG A 3 -4.63 -3.33 -12.71
CA ARG A 3 -3.49 -3.41 -13.64
C ARG A 3 -3.27 -2.11 -14.42
N GLU A 4 -4.34 -1.40 -14.78
CA GLU A 4 -4.25 -0.11 -15.50
C GLU A 4 -3.76 0.98 -14.55
N ARG A 5 -4.23 1.01 -13.30
CA ARG A 5 -3.74 1.92 -12.24
C ARG A 5 -2.23 1.76 -12.03
N PHE A 6 -1.76 0.51 -11.90
CA PHE A 6 -0.33 0.23 -11.78
C PHE A 6 0.45 0.61 -13.05
N THR A 7 -0.06 0.29 -14.23
CA THR A 7 0.62 0.61 -15.49
C THR A 7 0.74 2.13 -15.69
N GLY A 8 -0.31 2.89 -15.32
CA GLY A 8 -0.28 4.35 -15.32
C GLY A 8 0.69 4.93 -14.29
N LEU A 9 0.78 4.36 -13.09
CA LEU A 9 1.83 4.75 -12.13
C LEU A 9 3.22 4.52 -12.72
N LYS A 10 3.44 3.37 -13.36
CA LYS A 10 4.74 2.95 -13.88
C LYS A 10 5.18 3.77 -15.11
N SER A 11 4.26 4.42 -15.83
CA SER A 11 4.64 5.35 -16.90
C SER A 11 5.30 6.62 -16.36
N GLU A 12 4.89 7.08 -15.17
CA GLU A 12 5.44 8.28 -14.52
C GLU A 12 6.55 7.96 -13.52
N ILE A 13 6.49 6.80 -12.87
CA ILE A 13 7.45 6.31 -11.87
C ILE A 13 7.96 4.93 -12.31
N PRO A 14 8.97 4.85 -13.21
CA PRO A 14 9.39 3.60 -13.83
C PRO A 14 9.94 2.55 -12.86
N ASN A 15 10.50 2.99 -11.74
CA ASN A 15 11.03 2.14 -10.67
C ASN A 15 9.95 1.68 -9.67
N ALA A 16 8.67 1.99 -9.89
CA ALA A 16 7.60 1.45 -9.06
C ALA A 16 7.53 -0.08 -9.17
N GLU A 17 7.49 -0.73 -8.02
CA GLU A 17 7.36 -2.19 -7.88
C GLU A 17 5.92 -2.57 -7.52
N LEU A 18 5.48 -3.75 -8.00
CA LEU A 18 4.14 -4.26 -7.72
C LEU A 18 4.19 -5.24 -6.55
N MET A 19 3.43 -4.93 -5.49
CA MET A 19 3.16 -5.86 -4.39
C MET A 19 1.71 -6.33 -4.49
N VAL A 20 1.50 -7.61 -4.78
CA VAL A 20 0.16 -8.22 -4.80
C VAL A 20 -0.12 -8.81 -3.42
N VAL A 21 -1.24 -8.42 -2.83
CA VAL A 21 -1.64 -8.81 -1.46
C VAL A 21 -2.86 -9.74 -1.48
N PRO A 22 -3.05 -10.60 -0.47
CA PRO A 22 -4.25 -11.41 -0.34
C PRO A 22 -5.55 -10.60 -0.36
N MET A 23 -6.66 -11.21 -0.81
CA MET A 23 -7.98 -10.56 -0.76
C MET A 23 -8.59 -10.57 0.64
N GLU A 24 -8.27 -11.58 1.44
CA GLU A 24 -8.78 -11.75 2.81
C GLU A 24 -7.95 -10.93 3.80
N GLN A 25 -8.62 -10.19 4.67
CA GLN A 25 -7.98 -9.16 5.49
C GLN A 25 -6.99 -9.74 6.51
N GLU A 26 -7.35 -10.85 7.14
CA GLU A 26 -6.50 -11.56 8.09
C GLU A 26 -5.25 -12.10 7.39
N ALA A 27 -5.40 -12.64 6.18
CA ALA A 27 -4.28 -13.10 5.37
C ALA A 27 -3.37 -11.94 4.93
N ARG A 28 -3.93 -10.75 4.62
CA ARG A 28 -3.12 -9.55 4.34
C ARG A 28 -2.30 -9.12 5.55
N ALA A 29 -2.88 -9.14 6.75
CA ALA A 29 -2.16 -8.74 7.96
C ALA A 29 -0.95 -9.64 8.22
N VAL A 30 -1.08 -10.96 7.98
CA VAL A 30 0.05 -11.90 8.02
C VAL A 30 1.06 -11.56 6.92
N PHE A 31 0.62 -11.38 5.69
CA PHE A 31 1.47 -11.04 4.55
C PHE A 31 2.30 -9.77 4.79
N TYR A 32 1.68 -8.68 5.28
CA TYR A 32 2.39 -7.44 5.57
C TYR A 32 3.44 -7.62 6.66
N ARG A 33 3.16 -8.45 7.67
CA ARG A 33 4.12 -8.75 8.75
C ARG A 33 5.33 -9.51 8.21
N GLU A 34 5.13 -10.49 7.35
CA GLU A 34 6.21 -11.26 6.71
C GLU A 34 7.07 -10.38 5.78
N HIS A 35 6.46 -9.37 5.15
CA HIS A 35 7.13 -8.48 4.20
C HIS A 35 7.50 -7.11 4.80
N LEU A 36 7.41 -6.94 6.12
CA LEU A 36 7.55 -5.63 6.78
C LEU A 36 8.90 -4.96 6.46
N GLU A 37 9.99 -5.71 6.53
CA GLU A 37 11.33 -5.19 6.22
C GLU A 37 11.48 -4.81 4.74
N ASN A 38 10.76 -5.50 3.83
CA ASN A 38 10.71 -5.09 2.43
C ASN A 38 9.91 -3.78 2.27
N ILE A 39 8.74 -3.68 2.90
CA ILE A 39 7.89 -2.48 2.86
C ILE A 39 8.65 -1.24 3.36
N LYS A 40 9.45 -1.39 4.42
CA LYS A 40 10.28 -0.31 4.99
C LYS A 40 11.39 0.21 4.06
N ASN A 41 11.70 -0.49 2.97
CA ASN A 41 12.65 0.00 1.97
C ASN A 41 12.04 1.04 1.02
N TYR A 42 10.73 1.30 1.11
CA TYR A 42 10.02 2.25 0.28
C TYR A 42 9.62 3.50 1.07
N SER A 43 9.76 4.67 0.44
CA SER A 43 9.30 5.94 1.02
C SER A 43 7.80 6.19 0.82
N ALA A 44 7.16 5.49 -0.12
CA ALA A 44 5.75 5.67 -0.42
C ALA A 44 5.08 4.42 -1.00
N VAL A 45 3.78 4.27 -0.73
CA VAL A 45 2.89 3.25 -1.32
C VAL A 45 1.72 3.91 -2.02
N PHE A 46 1.50 3.50 -3.27
CA PHE A 46 0.26 3.77 -4.00
C PHE A 46 -0.64 2.54 -3.92
N ALA A 47 -1.70 2.63 -3.12
CA ALA A 47 -2.69 1.58 -3.03
C ALA A 47 -3.72 1.76 -4.16
N VAL A 48 -4.04 0.66 -4.85
CA VAL A 48 -5.00 0.71 -5.96
C VAL A 48 -6.42 1.06 -5.51
N SER A 49 -6.73 1.08 -4.20
CA SER A 49 -8.02 1.59 -3.68
C SER A 49 -7.85 2.27 -2.30
N ASP A 50 -8.79 3.15 -1.91
CA ASP A 50 -8.87 3.74 -0.57
C ASP A 50 -8.98 2.67 0.53
N TYR A 51 -9.68 1.56 0.23
CA TYR A 51 -9.82 0.44 1.15
C TYR A 51 -8.45 -0.18 1.48
N TYR A 52 -7.62 -0.46 0.46
CA TYR A 52 -6.28 -1.01 0.68
C TYR A 52 -5.33 0.01 1.31
N ALA A 53 -5.47 1.30 0.99
CA ALA A 53 -4.71 2.35 1.67
C ALA A 53 -5.00 2.35 3.17
N MET A 54 -6.28 2.37 3.56
CA MET A 54 -6.67 2.39 4.97
C MET A 54 -6.28 1.11 5.71
N ASP A 55 -6.41 -0.05 5.07
CA ASP A 55 -5.98 -1.35 5.59
C ASP A 55 -4.47 -1.35 5.90
N LEU A 56 -3.64 -0.88 4.96
CA LEU A 56 -2.20 -0.77 5.16
C LEU A 56 -1.83 0.26 6.22
N ILE A 57 -2.48 1.44 6.22
CA ILE A 57 -2.23 2.49 7.23
C ILE A 57 -2.51 1.97 8.64
N GLN A 58 -3.61 1.22 8.83
CA GLN A 58 -3.94 0.62 10.13
C GLN A 58 -2.88 -0.40 10.54
N PHE A 59 -2.44 -1.26 9.62
CA PHE A 59 -1.38 -2.21 9.90
C PHE A 59 -0.06 -1.52 10.29
N LEU A 60 0.41 -0.54 9.51
CA LEU A 60 1.65 0.19 9.75
C LEU A 60 1.65 0.87 11.12
N LYS A 61 0.54 1.55 11.47
CA LYS A 61 0.37 2.15 12.80
C LYS A 61 0.40 1.11 13.92
N SER A 62 -0.18 -0.08 13.70
CA SER A 62 -0.18 -1.16 14.70
C SER A 62 1.21 -1.71 15.01
N VAL A 63 2.17 -1.55 14.09
CA VAL A 63 3.57 -1.97 14.26
C VAL A 63 4.52 -0.80 14.53
N GLY A 64 3.98 0.38 14.85
CA GLY A 64 4.75 1.56 15.24
C GLY A 64 5.39 2.33 14.08
N ILE A 65 4.93 2.12 12.85
CA ILE A 65 5.37 2.91 11.68
C ILE A 65 4.38 4.06 11.45
N SER A 66 4.92 5.27 11.41
CA SER A 66 4.17 6.52 11.28
C SER A 66 3.85 6.80 9.82
N VAL A 67 2.61 7.22 9.57
CA VAL A 67 2.15 7.68 8.26
C VAL A 67 1.65 9.11 8.43
N PRO A 68 2.22 10.11 7.73
CA PRO A 68 3.16 9.99 6.60
C PRO A 68 4.66 10.01 6.96
N GLU A 69 5.06 10.16 8.22
CA GLU A 69 6.44 10.51 8.61
C GLU A 69 7.49 9.46 8.22
N ASP A 70 7.21 8.17 8.44
CA ASP A 70 8.12 7.08 8.08
C ASP A 70 7.87 6.57 6.66
N ILE A 71 6.60 6.54 6.24
CA ILE A 71 6.18 6.13 4.89
C ILE A 71 4.88 6.84 4.50
N SER A 72 4.82 7.36 3.28
CA SER A 72 3.60 7.96 2.73
C SER A 72 2.69 6.90 2.09
N VAL A 73 1.38 6.98 2.32
CA VAL A 73 0.41 6.07 1.69
C VAL A 73 -0.68 6.89 1.02
N VAL A 74 -0.96 6.60 -0.25
CA VAL A 74 -2.07 7.21 -1.00
C VAL A 74 -3.02 6.12 -1.49
N GLY A 75 -4.32 6.39 -1.41
CA GLY A 75 -5.36 5.56 -2.02
C GLY A 75 -5.73 6.07 -3.41
N PHE A 76 -6.46 5.23 -4.12
CA PHE A 76 -7.14 5.58 -5.35
C PHE A 76 -8.63 5.25 -5.17
N ASP A 77 -9.51 5.88 -5.92
CA ASP A 77 -10.97 5.98 -5.65
C ASP A 77 -11.31 7.20 -4.78
N ASN A 78 -12.48 7.78 -5.02
CA ASN A 78 -13.00 8.93 -4.28
C ASN A 78 -14.17 8.45 -3.42
N LYS A 79 -13.87 7.56 -2.46
CA LYS A 79 -14.90 7.06 -1.52
C LYS A 79 -14.98 7.90 -0.25
N GLY A 80 -14.27 9.03 -0.20
CA GLY A 80 -14.44 10.09 0.78
C GLY A 80 -15.74 10.89 0.59
N LYS A 81 -16.89 10.23 0.74
CA LYS A 81 -18.16 10.83 1.13
C LYS A 81 -18.93 9.86 2.02
#